data_AF-A0A2V1H1B4-F1
#
_entry.id   AF-A0A2V1H1B4-F1
#
_cell.length_a   1.000
_cell.length_b   1.000
_cell.length_c   1.000
_cell.angle_alpha   90.00
_cell.angle_beta   90.00
_cell.angle_gamma   90.00
#
_symmetry.space_group_name_H-M   'P 1'
#
loop_
_entity.id
_entity.type
_entity.pdbx_description
1 polymer ?
#
loop_
_entity_poly.entity_id
_entity_poly.type
_entity_poly.pdbx_seq_one_letter_code
_entity_poly.pdbx_strand_id
1 'polypeptide(L)'
;MFNIIVTGNLLNQQTAEQVIPALAKLFKLSTEKAAGVLEKAPMAVKKKVPMEVAEKYQAALQSIGLETAIEAVVNTESPVTETESASSEPSEPEAESASTPSSKQPFSEPKDINQSTPEHFQGLEFKLDGQPDYGFATVQIPAGETLKVEASAMATMDTNILMKTKAKGGIGRMFTGESLFINEFTAENGQGEIGIAPGAPGDIKHVYLDNQTIYLQNSAFVASTMGVATETKWQGLTKGFFSGESLFLIRCSGQGDLWFNTYGAIIEIDVEQNYVVDTGNIVAFTDGLDYNITKVGGYKSLFFSGEGFVCRFSGKGKVWIQTRSVPAFTSWAHWYRPSKN
;
A
#
# COMPACT_ATOMS: atom_id res chain seq x y z
N MET A 1 -17.81 -18.52 4.44
CA MET A 1 -16.32 -18.53 4.41
C MET A 1 -15.85 -19.91 4.80
N PHE A 2 -14.78 -20.42 4.21
CA PHE A 2 -14.33 -21.79 4.38
C PHE A 2 -12.85 -21.86 4.77
N ASN A 3 -12.48 -22.89 5.52
CA ASN A 3 -11.11 -23.28 5.80
C ASN A 3 -10.78 -24.53 4.98
N ILE A 4 -9.56 -24.58 4.43
CA ILE A 4 -9.01 -25.78 3.79
C ILE A 4 -8.07 -26.44 4.78
N ILE A 5 -8.33 -27.70 5.10
CA ILE A 5 -7.60 -28.50 6.09
C ILE A 5 -6.88 -29.61 5.36
N VAL A 6 -5.57 -29.76 5.62
CA VAL A 6 -4.82 -30.96 5.25
C VAL A 6 -5.01 -31.99 6.36
N THR A 7 -5.49 -33.19 6.04
CA THR A 7 -5.84 -34.22 7.04
C THR A 7 -4.62 -34.97 7.56
N GLY A 8 -3.53 -34.99 6.78
CA GLY A 8 -2.30 -35.72 7.07
C GLY A 8 -2.19 -37.04 6.29
N ASN A 9 -3.28 -37.49 5.67
CA ASN A 9 -3.27 -38.66 4.81
C ASN A 9 -2.77 -38.31 3.40
N LEU A 10 -2.07 -39.26 2.79
CA LEU A 10 -1.57 -39.16 1.43
C LEU A 10 -2.48 -39.95 0.48
N LEU A 11 -2.80 -39.36 -0.66
CA LEU A 11 -3.59 -39.97 -1.73
C LEU A 11 -2.67 -40.64 -2.75
N ASN A 12 -3.24 -41.53 -3.56
CA ASN A 12 -2.58 -42.14 -4.73
C ASN A 12 -1.25 -42.84 -4.42
N GLN A 13 -1.10 -43.41 -3.21
CA GLN A 13 0.11 -44.11 -2.74
C GLN A 13 1.39 -43.24 -2.77
N GLN A 14 1.26 -41.90 -2.75
CA GLN A 14 2.41 -41.02 -2.68
C GLN A 14 3.10 -41.09 -1.32
N THR A 15 4.40 -40.82 -1.30
CA THR A 15 5.20 -40.74 -0.06
C THR A 15 5.42 -39.30 0.38
N ALA A 16 5.67 -39.08 1.67
CA ALA A 16 5.97 -37.75 2.20
C ALA A 16 7.14 -37.08 1.47
N GLU A 17 8.17 -37.84 1.07
CA GLU A 17 9.31 -37.35 0.29
C GLU A 17 8.93 -36.79 -1.09
N GLN A 18 7.86 -37.31 -1.69
CA GLN A 18 7.34 -36.82 -2.98
C GLN A 18 6.43 -35.58 -2.81
N VAL A 19 5.66 -35.56 -1.72
CA VAL A 19 4.63 -34.54 -1.47
C VAL A 19 5.22 -33.26 -0.86
N ILE A 20 6.20 -33.37 0.02
CA ILE A 20 6.80 -32.22 0.73
C ILE A 20 7.41 -31.19 -0.25
N PRO A 21 8.20 -31.57 -1.26
CA PRO A 21 8.73 -30.60 -2.24
C PRO A 21 7.64 -29.93 -3.07
N ALA A 22 6.59 -30.68 -3.45
CA ALA A 22 5.46 -30.16 -4.21
C ALA A 22 4.63 -29.17 -3.38
N LEU A 23 4.40 -29.49 -2.11
CA LEU A 23 3.73 -28.61 -1.15
C LEU A 23 4.55 -27.33 -0.88
N ALA A 24 5.86 -27.47 -0.69
CA ALA A 24 6.78 -26.35 -0.52
C ALA A 24 6.73 -25.40 -1.73
N LYS A 25 6.72 -25.94 -2.95
CA LYS A 25 6.59 -25.17 -4.18
C LYS A 25 5.22 -24.48 -4.30
N LEU A 26 4.13 -25.18 -3.97
CA LEU A 26 2.76 -24.67 -4.06
C LEU A 26 2.52 -23.46 -3.14
N PHE A 27 3.13 -23.45 -1.95
CA PHE A 27 2.98 -22.38 -0.97
C PHE A 27 4.19 -21.46 -0.83
N LYS A 28 5.24 -21.65 -1.65
CA LYS A 28 6.52 -20.92 -1.56
C LYS A 28 7.14 -20.98 -0.15
N LEU A 29 7.11 -22.17 0.46
CA LEU A 29 7.67 -22.46 1.80
C LEU A 29 9.03 -23.18 1.70
N SER A 30 9.78 -23.22 2.81
CA SER A 30 10.92 -24.14 2.92
C SER A 30 10.43 -25.59 3.07
N THR A 31 11.25 -26.55 2.65
CA THR A 31 10.97 -28.00 2.79
C THR A 31 10.67 -28.38 4.24
N GLU A 32 11.40 -27.81 5.20
CA GLU A 32 11.17 -28.00 6.64
C GLU A 32 9.78 -27.51 7.08
N LYS A 33 9.36 -26.34 6.61
CA LYS A 33 8.02 -25.80 6.92
C LYS A 33 6.92 -26.64 6.28
N ALA A 34 7.14 -27.15 5.07
CA ALA A 34 6.19 -28.05 4.41
C ALA A 34 6.10 -29.41 5.10
N ALA A 35 7.21 -29.97 5.58
CA ALA A 35 7.20 -31.19 6.41
C ALA A 35 6.40 -30.96 7.71
N GLY A 36 6.62 -29.83 8.38
CA GLY A 36 5.87 -29.46 9.58
C GLY A 36 4.36 -29.27 9.37
N VAL A 37 3.90 -29.06 8.12
CA VAL A 37 2.45 -29.05 7.81
C VAL A 37 1.86 -30.45 7.86
N LEU A 38 2.60 -31.46 7.40
CA LEU A 38 2.14 -32.86 7.44
C LEU A 38 2.22 -33.43 8.86
N GLU A 39 3.28 -33.10 9.60
CA GLU A 39 3.44 -33.56 10.99
C GLU A 39 2.36 -33.00 11.94
N LYS A 40 1.88 -31.78 11.68
CA LYS A 40 0.87 -31.09 12.51
C LYS A 40 -0.56 -31.30 12.01
N ALA A 41 -0.76 -32.15 11.01
CA ALA A 41 -2.06 -32.44 10.48
C ALA A 41 -2.93 -33.21 11.52
N PRO A 42 -4.26 -32.98 11.59
CA PRO A 42 -5.04 -32.13 10.71
C PRO A 42 -4.84 -30.62 11.00
N MET A 43 -4.53 -29.84 9.96
CA MET A 43 -4.27 -28.40 10.11
C MET A 43 -4.83 -27.60 8.94
N ALA A 44 -5.43 -26.45 9.26
CA ALA A 44 -5.89 -25.49 8.26
C ALA A 44 -4.71 -24.78 7.58
N VAL A 45 -4.49 -25.06 6.30
CA VAL A 45 -3.46 -24.43 5.47
C VAL A 45 -3.91 -23.11 4.85
N LYS A 46 -5.23 -22.88 4.81
CA LYS A 46 -5.82 -21.62 4.37
C LYS A 46 -7.14 -21.41 5.09
N LYS A 47 -7.37 -20.21 5.62
CA LYS A 47 -8.54 -19.88 6.43
C LYS A 47 -9.36 -18.77 5.79
N LYS A 48 -10.67 -18.78 6.05
CA LYS A 48 -11.62 -17.72 5.66
C LYS A 48 -11.53 -17.34 4.17
N VAL A 49 -11.72 -18.31 3.28
CA VAL A 49 -11.79 -18.08 1.82
C VAL A 49 -13.21 -18.36 1.27
N PRO A 50 -13.61 -17.74 0.13
CA PRO A 50 -14.83 -18.12 -0.59
C PRO A 50 -14.78 -19.58 -1.07
N MET A 51 -15.94 -20.21 -1.30
CA MET A 51 -16.04 -21.63 -1.70
C MET A 51 -15.25 -21.92 -2.98
N GLU A 52 -15.41 -21.09 -4.01
CA GLU A 52 -14.71 -21.25 -5.29
C GLU A 52 -13.17 -21.23 -5.13
N VAL A 53 -12.67 -20.43 -4.19
CA VAL A 53 -11.23 -20.39 -3.86
C VAL A 53 -10.86 -21.64 -3.05
N ALA A 54 -11.72 -22.08 -2.13
CA ALA A 54 -11.51 -23.30 -1.35
C ALA A 54 -11.35 -24.53 -2.24
N GLU A 55 -12.25 -24.70 -3.21
CA GLU A 55 -12.24 -25.80 -4.18
C GLU A 55 -10.97 -25.79 -5.05
N LYS A 56 -10.52 -24.63 -5.52
CA LYS A 56 -9.27 -24.51 -6.30
C LYS A 56 -8.05 -24.96 -5.50
N TYR A 57 -7.96 -24.55 -4.23
CA TYR A 57 -6.87 -24.97 -3.35
C TYR A 57 -6.97 -26.45 -2.99
N GLN A 58 -8.17 -26.98 -2.75
CA GLN A 58 -8.41 -28.40 -2.54
C GLN A 58 -7.96 -29.22 -3.76
N ALA A 59 -8.35 -28.84 -4.97
CA ALA A 59 -7.93 -29.52 -6.20
C ALA A 59 -6.41 -29.49 -6.38
N ALA A 60 -5.75 -28.35 -6.09
CA ALA A 60 -4.31 -28.24 -6.17
C ALA A 60 -3.59 -29.15 -5.15
N LEU A 61 -4.08 -29.20 -3.91
CA LEU A 61 -3.55 -30.06 -2.85
C LEU A 61 -3.76 -31.55 -3.15
N GLN A 62 -4.93 -31.92 -3.67
CA GLN A 62 -5.23 -33.30 -4.08
C GLN A 62 -4.38 -33.72 -5.30
N SER A 63 -4.09 -32.80 -6.23
CA SER A 63 -3.23 -33.08 -7.39
C SER A 63 -1.79 -33.41 -7.01
N ILE A 64 -1.33 -32.92 -5.85
CA ILE A 64 -0.02 -33.25 -5.25
C ILE A 64 -0.13 -34.34 -4.19
N GLY A 65 -1.24 -35.08 -4.18
CA GLY A 65 -1.46 -36.28 -3.36
C GLY A 65 -1.76 -36.03 -1.89
N LEU A 66 -2.30 -34.87 -1.52
CA LEU A 66 -2.78 -34.62 -0.16
C LEU A 66 -4.28 -34.82 -0.04
N GLU A 67 -4.70 -35.54 1.00
CA GLU A 67 -6.10 -35.54 1.40
C GLU A 67 -6.44 -34.24 2.15
N THR A 68 -7.57 -33.64 1.78
CA THR A 68 -8.00 -32.36 2.33
C THR A 68 -9.49 -32.31 2.60
N ALA A 69 -9.88 -31.61 3.66
CA ALA A 69 -11.26 -31.29 3.99
C ALA A 69 -11.54 -29.78 3.83
N ILE A 70 -12.79 -29.44 3.51
CA ILE A 70 -13.29 -28.06 3.50
C ILE A 70 -14.28 -27.91 4.66
N GLU A 71 -14.00 -26.99 5.58
CA GLU A 71 -14.87 -26.70 6.72
C GLU A 71 -15.48 -25.31 6.61
N ALA A 72 -16.79 -25.21 6.82
CA ALA A 72 -17.48 -23.92 6.89
C ALA A 72 -17.14 -23.20 8.20
N VAL A 73 -16.78 -21.93 8.11
CA VAL A 73 -16.61 -21.06 9.27
C VAL A 73 -17.99 -20.59 9.72
N VAL A 74 -18.50 -21.18 10.81
CA VAL A 74 -19.73 -20.73 11.48
C VAL A 74 -19.38 -19.60 12.42
N ASN A 75 -19.91 -18.40 12.17
CA ASN A 75 -19.80 -17.28 13.11
C ASN A 75 -20.79 -17.52 14.26
N THR A 76 -20.30 -17.96 15.42
CA THR A 76 -21.03 -17.81 16.68
C THR A 76 -20.58 -16.50 17.31
N GLU A 77 -21.24 -15.40 16.95
CA GLU A 77 -21.22 -14.20 17.78
C GLU A 77 -22.40 -14.28 18.75
N SER A 78 -22.10 -14.50 20.03
CA SER A 78 -23.02 -14.25 21.14
C SER A 78 -22.72 -12.85 21.70
N PRO A 79 -23.73 -11.98 21.91
CA PRO A 79 -23.54 -10.64 22.46
C PRO A 79 -23.82 -10.62 23.97
N VAL A 80 -22.88 -10.16 24.79
CA VAL A 80 -23.08 -9.78 26.21
C VAL A 80 -21.90 -8.89 26.62
N THR A 81 -21.94 -7.79 27.37
CA THR A 81 -22.93 -6.79 27.80
C THR A 81 -22.08 -5.64 28.40
N GLU A 82 -22.63 -4.44 28.34
CA GLU A 82 -22.16 -3.22 29.03
C GLU A 82 -21.85 -3.44 30.52
N THR A 83 -20.91 -2.67 31.05
CA THR A 83 -20.98 -2.24 32.45
C THR A 83 -20.45 -0.82 32.57
N GLU A 84 -21.33 0.06 33.00
CA GLU A 84 -21.09 1.43 33.44
C GLU A 84 -20.11 1.49 34.62
N SER A 85 -19.32 2.55 34.69
CA SER A 85 -19.03 3.21 35.97
C SER A 85 -18.82 4.71 35.76
N ALA A 86 -19.53 5.47 36.57
CA ALA A 86 -19.62 6.92 36.58
C ALA A 86 -18.76 7.54 37.71
N SER A 87 -18.70 8.88 37.70
CA SER A 87 -18.25 9.82 38.75
C SER A 87 -16.74 10.06 38.84
N SER A 88 -16.20 11.26 39.09
CA SER A 88 -16.74 12.62 39.28
C SER A 88 -15.55 13.58 39.41
N GLU A 89 -15.64 14.75 38.80
CA GLU A 89 -14.89 15.98 39.12
C GLU A 89 -15.42 16.60 40.44
N PRO A 90 -14.71 17.52 41.15
CA PRO A 90 -14.39 18.85 40.58
C PRO A 90 -13.14 19.60 41.12
N SER A 91 -12.91 20.73 40.45
CA SER A 91 -12.49 22.07 40.95
C SER A 91 -11.00 22.45 41.07
N GLU A 92 -10.72 23.51 40.31
CA GLU A 92 -9.60 24.45 40.25
C GLU A 92 -9.44 25.28 41.55
N PRO A 93 -8.32 26.02 41.72
CA PRO A 93 -8.37 27.46 41.40
C PRO A 93 -7.11 28.08 40.77
N GLU A 94 -7.35 29.24 40.17
CA GLU A 94 -6.46 30.21 39.51
C GLU A 94 -5.28 30.73 40.37
N ALA A 95 -4.19 31.16 39.72
CA ALA A 95 -3.63 32.52 39.85
C ALA A 95 -2.43 32.80 38.90
N GLU A 96 -2.50 33.97 38.26
CA GLU A 96 -1.54 34.81 37.52
C GLU A 96 -0.02 34.68 37.81
N SER A 97 0.83 34.83 36.78
CA SER A 97 1.45 36.14 36.47
C SER A 97 2.48 36.07 35.32
N ALA A 98 2.70 37.24 34.71
CA ALA A 98 3.37 37.52 33.45
C ALA A 98 4.91 37.43 33.44
N SER A 99 5.51 37.17 32.28
CA SER A 99 6.44 38.09 31.56
C SER A 99 7.26 37.39 30.46
N THR A 100 7.30 38.02 29.29
CA THR A 100 8.31 37.90 28.21
C THR A 100 8.98 39.31 28.14
N PRO A 101 10.10 39.60 27.40
CA PRO A 101 10.67 38.86 26.27
C PRO A 101 12.22 38.86 26.15
N SER A 102 12.77 38.08 25.21
CA SER A 102 13.95 38.53 24.44
C SER A 102 14.12 37.77 23.12
N SER A 103 14.23 38.57 22.06
CA SER A 103 14.37 38.29 20.64
C SER A 103 15.79 37.86 20.20
N LYS A 104 15.88 37.12 19.07
CA LYS A 104 16.64 37.53 17.85
C LYS A 104 16.48 36.52 16.68
N GLN A 105 15.52 36.86 15.82
CA GLN A 105 15.46 36.90 14.33
C GLN A 105 16.39 36.11 13.38
N PRO A 106 15.94 35.88 12.11
CA PRO A 106 16.01 34.60 11.40
C PRO A 106 17.01 34.56 10.21
N PHE A 107 17.26 33.35 9.72
CA PHE A 107 17.95 33.09 8.46
C PHE A 107 16.98 33.32 7.28
N SER A 108 17.41 34.07 6.28
CA SER A 108 16.63 34.48 5.10
C SER A 108 16.50 33.37 4.06
N GLU A 109 15.28 33.11 3.58
CA GLU A 109 14.98 32.28 2.40
C GLU A 109 15.29 33.01 1.08
N PRO A 110 15.67 32.28 0.00
CA PRO A 110 15.57 32.80 -1.37
C PRO A 110 14.13 32.64 -1.91
N LYS A 111 13.67 33.70 -2.60
CA LYS A 111 12.34 33.83 -3.19
C LYS A 111 12.21 33.21 -4.59
N ASP A 112 10.96 32.82 -4.84
CA ASP A 112 10.20 32.76 -6.11
C ASP A 112 10.28 31.50 -7.00
N ILE A 113 9.16 30.76 -7.03
CA ILE A 113 8.43 30.45 -8.28
C ILE A 113 6.94 30.66 -8.02
N ASN A 114 6.35 31.61 -8.75
CA ASN A 114 4.91 31.87 -8.83
C ASN A 114 4.12 30.58 -9.13
N GLN A 115 3.39 30.09 -8.13
CA GLN A 115 2.15 29.36 -8.36
C GLN A 115 1.03 30.25 -7.83
N SER A 116 0.12 30.65 -8.70
CA SER A 116 -1.11 31.33 -8.31
C SER A 116 -1.91 30.41 -7.40
N THR A 117 -1.83 30.62 -6.09
CA THR A 117 -2.65 29.91 -5.10
C THR A 117 -4.12 30.26 -5.36
N PRO A 118 -5.00 29.27 -5.57
CA PRO A 118 -6.44 29.52 -5.61
C PRO A 118 -6.88 30.26 -4.34
N GLU A 119 -7.79 31.24 -4.44
CA GLU A 119 -8.19 32.10 -3.33
C GLU A 119 -8.70 31.36 -2.08
N HIS A 120 -9.04 30.06 -2.19
CA HIS A 120 -9.18 29.16 -1.05
C HIS A 120 -8.72 27.75 -1.43
N PHE A 121 -7.62 27.28 -0.82
CA PHE A 121 -7.22 25.88 -0.89
C PHE A 121 -8.12 25.06 0.07
N GLN A 122 -8.79 24.01 -0.43
CA GLN A 122 -9.78 23.23 0.33
C GLN A 122 -9.18 22.17 1.27
N GLY A 123 -7.89 21.88 1.15
CA GLY A 123 -7.21 20.85 1.93
C GLY A 123 -6.42 21.39 3.12
N LEU A 124 -5.60 20.52 3.69
CA LEU A 124 -4.66 20.88 4.76
C LEU A 124 -3.56 21.84 4.27
N GLU A 125 -3.07 22.73 5.13
CA GLU A 125 -1.87 23.51 4.83
C GLU A 125 -0.65 22.57 4.75
N PHE A 126 0.13 22.67 3.67
CA PHE A 126 1.36 21.89 3.51
C PHE A 126 2.40 22.63 2.67
N LYS A 127 3.65 22.17 2.80
CA LYS A 127 4.80 22.57 2.00
C LYS A 127 5.49 21.35 1.43
N LEU A 128 5.98 21.45 0.19
CA LEU A 128 6.85 20.45 -0.43
C LEU A 128 8.23 21.06 -0.65
N ASP A 129 9.25 20.42 -0.07
CA ASP A 129 10.66 20.81 -0.20
C ASP A 129 11.46 19.67 -0.86
N GLY A 130 12.69 19.96 -1.30
CA GLY A 130 13.64 18.95 -1.80
C GLY A 130 13.35 18.39 -3.20
N GLN A 131 12.35 18.91 -3.91
CA GLN A 131 12.05 18.52 -5.29
C GLN A 131 13.01 19.18 -6.29
N PRO A 132 13.37 18.50 -7.41
CA PRO A 132 12.82 17.21 -7.85
C PRO A 132 13.58 15.96 -7.38
N ASP A 133 14.55 16.12 -6.47
CA ASP A 133 15.53 15.08 -6.18
C ASP A 133 15.06 14.13 -5.06
N TYR A 134 14.63 14.70 -3.94
CA TYR A 134 14.24 13.98 -2.72
C TYR A 134 13.13 14.73 -2.01
N GLY A 135 11.89 14.57 -2.49
CA GLY A 135 10.73 15.28 -1.97
C GLY A 135 10.52 15.04 -0.46
N PHE A 136 10.22 16.12 0.25
CA PHE A 136 9.85 16.13 1.67
C PHE A 136 8.56 16.93 1.83
N ALA A 137 7.56 16.35 2.50
CA ALA A 137 6.28 17.03 2.74
C ALA A 137 6.15 17.43 4.21
N THR A 138 5.95 18.71 4.47
CA THR A 138 5.58 19.23 5.79
C THR A 138 4.09 19.54 5.77
N VAL A 139 3.30 18.91 6.63
CA VAL A 139 1.83 19.05 6.67
C VAL A 139 1.41 19.54 8.04
N GLN A 140 0.53 20.54 8.07
CA GLN A 140 -0.14 21.01 9.28
C GLN A 140 -1.43 20.23 9.50
N ILE A 141 -1.53 19.55 10.64
CA ILE A 141 -2.72 18.79 11.05
C ILE A 141 -3.50 19.63 12.06
N PRO A 142 -4.75 20.04 11.74
CA PRO A 142 -5.60 20.77 12.68
C PRO A 142 -5.87 19.98 13.96
N ALA A 143 -6.17 20.70 15.05
CA ALA A 143 -6.46 20.10 16.34
C ALA A 143 -7.62 19.09 16.26
N GLY A 144 -7.39 17.87 16.72
CA GLY A 144 -8.38 16.77 16.70
C GLY A 144 -8.49 16.04 15.36
N GLU A 145 -7.79 16.49 14.31
CA GLU A 145 -7.78 15.81 13.02
C GLU A 145 -6.69 14.73 12.92
N THR A 146 -6.87 13.83 11.96
CA THR A 146 -5.99 12.69 11.72
C THR A 146 -5.50 12.66 10.28
N LEU A 147 -4.20 12.46 10.11
CA LEU A 147 -3.56 12.18 8.82
C LEU A 147 -3.16 10.71 8.74
N LYS A 148 -3.48 10.04 7.64
CA LYS A 148 -2.91 8.73 7.30
C LYS A 148 -1.58 8.94 6.60
N VAL A 149 -0.54 8.23 7.03
CA VAL A 149 0.80 8.29 6.45
C VAL A 149 1.35 6.88 6.26
N GLU A 150 2.09 6.67 5.18
CA GLU A 150 2.83 5.43 4.92
C GLU A 150 3.73 5.08 6.10
N ALA A 151 3.76 3.80 6.47
CA ALA A 151 4.65 3.34 7.51
C ALA A 151 6.11 3.65 7.16
N SER A 152 6.88 4.06 8.16
CA SER A 152 8.30 4.45 8.02
C SER A 152 8.57 5.71 7.19
N ALA A 153 7.54 6.45 6.73
CA ALA A 153 7.72 7.72 6.02
C ALA A 153 7.73 8.95 6.94
N MET A 154 7.30 8.84 8.20
CA MET A 154 7.40 9.96 9.15
C MET A 154 8.87 10.24 9.48
N ALA A 155 9.29 11.49 9.27
CA ALA A 155 10.65 11.97 9.52
C ALA A 155 10.73 12.91 10.72
N THR A 156 9.75 13.81 10.86
CA THR A 156 9.61 14.72 12.01
C THR A 156 8.14 14.83 12.40
N MET A 157 7.86 15.11 13.66
CA MET A 157 6.51 15.48 14.12
C MET A 157 6.60 16.30 15.40
N ASP A 158 5.64 17.20 15.61
CA ASP A 158 5.47 17.87 16.89
C ASP A 158 5.08 16.88 18.01
N THR A 159 5.41 17.24 19.25
CA THR A 159 5.21 16.35 20.41
C THR A 159 3.75 16.09 20.76
N ASN A 160 2.83 16.90 20.25
CA ASN A 160 1.39 16.74 20.45
C ASN A 160 0.72 15.87 19.38
N ILE A 161 1.48 15.32 18.43
CA ILE A 161 0.99 14.34 17.46
C ILE A 161 1.12 12.93 18.02
N LEU A 162 -0.01 12.22 18.14
CA LEU A 162 -0.03 10.82 18.55
C LEU A 162 -0.17 9.88 17.35
N MET A 163 0.70 8.88 17.31
CA MET A 163 0.68 7.84 16.28
C MET A 163 -0.10 6.60 16.74
N LYS A 164 -1.00 6.12 15.89
CA LYS A 164 -1.66 4.82 16.00
C LYS A 164 -1.41 3.97 14.76
N THR A 165 -0.69 2.86 14.92
CA THR A 165 -0.46 1.92 13.82
C THR A 165 -1.70 1.09 13.51
N LYS A 166 -2.16 1.12 12.26
CA LYS A 166 -3.21 0.21 11.76
C LYS A 166 -2.62 -0.74 10.72
N ALA A 167 -2.32 -1.97 11.14
CA ALA A 167 -1.91 -3.01 10.20
C ALA A 167 -3.10 -3.46 9.33
N LYS A 168 -3.26 -2.88 8.15
CA LYS A 168 -4.22 -3.33 7.13
C LYS A 168 -3.60 -4.40 6.23
N GLY A 169 -3.53 -5.64 6.73
CA GLY A 169 -3.01 -6.77 5.94
C GLY A 169 -2.43 -7.85 6.85
N GLY A 170 -2.73 -9.13 6.56
CA GLY A 170 -2.15 -10.23 7.32
C GLY A 170 -0.63 -10.27 7.17
N ILE A 171 0.07 -10.75 8.21
CA ILE A 171 1.55 -10.85 8.32
C ILE A 171 2.21 -11.37 7.02
N GLY A 172 1.57 -12.29 6.29
CA GLY A 172 2.11 -12.85 5.05
C GLY A 172 2.29 -11.85 3.89
N ARG A 173 1.49 -10.77 3.81
CA ARG A 173 1.61 -9.74 2.76
C ARG A 173 2.70 -8.71 3.06
N MET A 174 3.18 -8.65 4.30
CA MET A 174 4.32 -7.81 4.70
C MET A 174 5.59 -8.22 3.97
N PHE A 175 5.78 -9.52 3.76
CA PHE A 175 6.97 -10.08 3.14
C PHE A 175 6.96 -10.01 1.61
N THR A 176 5.81 -9.75 0.98
CA THR A 176 5.70 -9.70 -0.49
C THR A 176 5.78 -8.29 -1.06
N GLY A 177 5.80 -7.24 -0.23
CA GLY A 177 5.76 -5.84 -0.68
C GLY A 177 4.38 -5.39 -1.22
N GLU A 178 3.37 -6.27 -1.12
CA GLU A 178 2.00 -6.06 -1.63
C GLU A 178 1.05 -5.48 -0.57
N SER A 179 1.58 -5.16 0.61
CA SER A 179 0.79 -4.66 1.74
C SER A 179 0.92 -3.16 1.85
N LEU A 180 -0.22 -2.48 1.93
CA LEU A 180 -0.28 -1.06 2.24
C LEU A 180 -0.26 -0.89 3.76
N PHE A 181 0.87 -0.43 4.30
CA PHE A 181 1.01 -0.14 5.72
C PHE A 181 0.79 1.34 5.98
N ILE A 182 -0.23 1.65 6.77
CA ILE A 182 -0.63 3.01 7.08
C ILE A 182 -0.62 3.19 8.60
N ASN A 183 0.05 4.24 9.05
CA ASN A 183 -0.08 4.79 10.39
C ASN A 183 -1.05 5.96 10.37
N GLU A 184 -1.82 6.14 11.43
CA GLU A 184 -2.67 7.31 11.65
C GLU A 184 -1.97 8.22 12.67
N PHE A 185 -1.86 9.50 12.33
CA PHE A 185 -1.25 10.54 13.15
C PHE A 185 -2.33 11.57 13.50
N THR A 186 -2.62 11.73 14.78
CA THR A 186 -3.67 12.65 15.27
C THR A 186 -3.03 13.79 16.05
N ALA A 187 -3.38 15.03 15.72
CA ALA A 187 -2.94 16.19 16.51
C ALA A 187 -3.84 16.36 17.74
N GLU A 188 -3.29 16.23 18.93
CA GLU A 188 -4.01 16.43 20.18
C GLU A 188 -3.69 17.80 20.80
N ASN A 189 -4.65 18.38 21.51
CA ASN A 189 -4.45 19.62 22.29
C ASN A 189 -3.94 20.84 21.50
N GLY A 190 -4.09 20.85 20.17
CA GLY A 190 -3.64 21.93 19.30
C GLY A 190 -3.35 21.45 17.88
N GLN A 191 -3.09 22.38 16.95
CA GLN A 191 -2.50 22.04 15.65
C GLN A 191 -1.12 21.42 15.88
N GLY A 192 -0.72 20.50 15.00
CA GLY A 192 0.63 19.92 15.02
C GLY A 192 1.19 19.77 13.61
N GLU A 193 2.50 19.89 13.49
CA GLU A 193 3.23 19.70 12.23
C GLU A 193 3.80 18.28 12.12
N ILE A 194 3.69 17.68 10.93
CA ILE A 194 4.37 16.42 10.57
C ILE A 194 5.21 16.59 9.31
N GLY A 195 6.46 16.15 9.36
CA GLY A 195 7.35 16.04 8.20
C GLY A 195 7.43 14.59 7.71
N ILE A 196 7.25 14.41 6.40
CA ILE A 196 7.11 13.11 5.74
C ILE A 196 8.16 13.00 4.63
N ALA A 197 9.02 11.98 4.74
CA ALA A 197 10.03 11.61 3.77
C ALA A 197 9.75 10.19 3.22
N PRO A 198 9.25 10.05 1.99
CA PRO A 198 8.99 8.75 1.38
C PRO A 198 10.26 7.91 1.26
N GLY A 199 10.11 6.58 1.31
CA GLY A 199 11.27 5.67 1.27
C GLY A 199 12.01 5.62 -0.07
N ALA A 200 11.30 5.85 -1.19
CA ALA A 200 11.91 5.85 -2.52
C ALA A 200 12.42 7.26 -2.88
N PRO A 201 13.67 7.39 -3.40
CA PRO A 201 14.17 8.65 -3.93
C PRO A 201 13.32 9.18 -5.09
N GLY A 202 12.72 10.35 -4.94
CA GLY A 202 11.98 10.98 -6.02
C GLY A 202 11.05 12.10 -5.56
N ASP A 203 10.11 12.44 -6.43
CA ASP A 203 9.14 13.52 -6.22
C ASP A 203 7.96 13.12 -5.34
N ILE A 204 7.30 14.12 -4.75
CA ILE A 204 5.99 14.00 -4.10
C ILE A 204 4.97 14.82 -4.88
N LYS A 205 3.83 14.23 -5.21
CA LYS A 205 2.69 14.96 -5.78
C LYS A 205 1.57 15.01 -4.77
N HIS A 206 0.99 16.20 -4.63
CA HIS A 206 -0.28 16.42 -3.95
C HIS A 206 -1.41 16.51 -4.98
N VAL A 207 -2.54 15.91 -4.64
CA VAL A 207 -3.83 16.11 -5.30
C VAL A 207 -4.94 16.18 -4.25
N TYR A 208 -5.86 17.13 -4.39
CA TYR A 208 -7.10 17.15 -3.63
C TYR A 208 -8.16 16.34 -4.37
N LEU A 209 -8.75 15.36 -3.71
CA LEU A 209 -9.90 14.61 -4.24
C LEU A 209 -11.19 15.31 -3.81
N ASP A 210 -12.08 15.52 -4.77
CA ASP A 210 -13.45 15.95 -4.58
C ASP A 210 -14.38 14.94 -5.26
N ASN A 211 -14.55 13.79 -4.63
CA ASN A 211 -15.32 12.64 -5.10
C ASN A 211 -14.81 11.97 -6.39
N GLN A 212 -13.62 12.34 -6.88
CA GLN A 212 -12.96 11.59 -7.95
C GLN A 212 -12.26 10.34 -7.40
N THR A 213 -11.93 9.42 -8.31
CA THR A 213 -11.09 8.26 -8.01
C THR A 213 -9.74 8.36 -8.71
N ILE A 214 -8.67 8.08 -7.96
CA ILE A 214 -7.33 7.85 -8.50
C ILE A 214 -6.92 6.41 -8.20
N TYR A 215 -6.45 5.71 -9.22
CA TYR A 215 -5.77 4.43 -9.08
C TYR A 215 -4.28 4.71 -8.90
N LEU A 216 -3.69 4.18 -7.83
CA LEU A 216 -2.32 4.44 -7.43
C LEU A 216 -1.56 3.12 -7.33
N GLN A 217 -0.30 3.06 -7.75
CA GLN A 217 0.56 1.93 -7.40
C GLN A 217 0.71 1.90 -5.87
N ASN A 218 0.55 0.74 -5.25
CA ASN A 218 0.49 0.62 -3.79
C ASN A 218 1.73 1.22 -3.10
N SER A 219 2.91 1.07 -3.69
CA SER A 219 4.18 1.58 -3.17
C SER A 219 4.41 3.07 -3.40
N ALA A 220 3.48 3.75 -4.09
CA ALA A 220 3.55 5.19 -4.31
C ALA A 220 2.74 5.98 -3.26
N PHE A 221 1.93 5.31 -2.44
CA PHE A 221 1.14 5.99 -1.42
C PHE A 221 2.04 6.62 -0.35
N VAL A 222 1.85 7.91 -0.07
CA VAL A 222 2.60 8.63 0.98
C VAL A 222 1.68 9.02 2.13
N ALA A 223 0.63 9.79 1.86
CA ALA A 223 -0.27 10.27 2.89
C ALA A 223 -1.66 10.59 2.35
N SER A 224 -2.66 10.67 3.22
CA SER A 224 -3.98 11.19 2.88
C SER A 224 -4.80 11.57 4.11
N THR A 225 -5.75 12.48 3.96
CA THR A 225 -6.73 12.76 5.02
C THR A 225 -7.72 11.60 5.19
N MET A 226 -8.46 11.60 6.31
CA MET A 226 -9.42 10.54 6.62
C MET A 226 -10.56 10.40 5.62
N GLY A 227 -10.93 11.46 4.90
CA GLY A 227 -11.98 11.43 3.88
C GLY A 227 -11.61 10.69 2.59
N VAL A 228 -10.34 10.35 2.38
CA VAL A 228 -9.89 9.51 1.27
C VAL A 228 -9.93 8.03 1.66
N ALA A 229 -10.83 7.25 1.09
CA ALA A 229 -10.82 5.80 1.21
C ALA A 229 -9.68 5.19 0.38
N THR A 230 -8.97 4.22 0.95
CA THR A 230 -7.88 3.51 0.27
C THR A 230 -8.15 2.01 0.26
N GLU A 231 -8.45 1.46 -0.91
CA GLU A 231 -8.92 0.10 -1.10
C GLU A 231 -7.91 -0.73 -1.91
N THR A 232 -7.50 -1.89 -1.38
CA THR A 232 -6.62 -2.85 -2.09
C THR A 232 -7.40 -3.89 -2.89
N LYS A 233 -8.73 -3.89 -2.80
CA LYS A 233 -9.64 -4.82 -3.49
C LYS A 233 -10.90 -4.08 -3.92
N TRP A 234 -11.12 -3.99 -5.22
CA TRP A 234 -12.34 -3.46 -5.83
C TRP A 234 -12.64 -4.23 -7.11
N GLN A 235 -13.87 -4.10 -7.64
CA GLN A 235 -14.32 -4.87 -8.81
C GLN A 235 -13.48 -4.66 -10.09
N GLY A 236 -12.77 -3.53 -10.21
CA GLY A 236 -11.89 -3.24 -11.35
C GLY A 236 -10.53 -3.93 -11.31
N LEU A 237 -10.05 -4.34 -10.12
CA LEU A 237 -8.73 -4.95 -9.96
C LEU A 237 -8.59 -6.31 -10.66
N THR A 238 -9.71 -7.03 -10.84
CA THR A 238 -9.73 -8.34 -11.52
C THR A 238 -9.36 -8.25 -13.01
N LYS A 239 -9.43 -7.07 -13.63
CA LYS A 239 -9.04 -6.87 -15.03
C LYS A 239 -7.53 -6.86 -15.26
N GLY A 240 -6.70 -6.59 -14.24
CA GLY A 240 -5.24 -6.48 -14.36
C GLY A 240 -4.42 -7.60 -13.70
N PHE A 241 -4.99 -8.29 -12.70
CA PHE A 241 -4.21 -9.16 -11.81
C PHE A 241 -3.79 -10.54 -12.40
N PHE A 242 -4.22 -10.88 -13.61
CA PHE A 242 -4.00 -12.21 -14.20
C PHE A 242 -2.81 -12.30 -15.17
N SER A 243 -2.00 -11.24 -15.33
CA SER A 243 -0.90 -11.25 -16.31
C SER A 243 0.40 -11.90 -15.79
N GLY A 244 0.57 -12.04 -14.46
CA GLY A 244 1.80 -12.55 -13.83
C GLY A 244 2.80 -11.45 -13.41
N GLU A 245 2.36 -10.20 -13.37
CA GLU A 245 3.16 -9.03 -13.09
C GLU A 245 2.98 -8.45 -11.67
N SER A 246 3.93 -7.60 -11.25
CA SER A 246 4.00 -6.91 -9.96
C SER A 246 3.28 -5.56 -9.89
N LEU A 247 2.32 -5.26 -10.79
CA LEU A 247 1.55 -4.02 -10.73
C LEU A 247 0.40 -4.15 -9.73
N PHE A 248 0.67 -3.78 -8.48
CA PHE A 248 -0.32 -3.75 -7.41
C PHE A 248 -0.93 -2.37 -7.30
N LEU A 249 -2.15 -2.23 -7.81
CA LEU A 249 -2.90 -0.98 -7.69
C LEU A 249 -3.71 -0.96 -6.40
N ILE A 250 -3.86 0.24 -5.84
CA ILE A 250 -4.85 0.60 -4.83
C ILE A 250 -5.78 1.66 -5.41
N ARG A 251 -7.02 1.66 -4.95
CA ARG A 251 -8.01 2.67 -5.32
C ARG A 251 -8.10 3.70 -4.20
N CYS A 252 -7.82 4.96 -4.53
CA CYS A 252 -8.01 6.11 -3.66
C CYS A 252 -9.23 6.90 -4.13
N SER A 253 -10.24 7.07 -3.28
CA SER A 253 -11.49 7.76 -3.64
C SER A 253 -12.13 8.44 -2.45
N GLY A 254 -12.90 9.49 -2.67
CA GLY A 254 -13.58 10.24 -1.62
C GLY A 254 -13.25 11.72 -1.70
N GLN A 255 -13.26 12.41 -0.57
CA GLN A 255 -12.99 13.84 -0.50
C GLN A 255 -11.84 14.12 0.48
N GLY A 256 -10.84 14.89 0.04
CA GLY A 256 -9.69 15.28 0.85
C GLY A 256 -8.34 15.10 0.14
N ASP A 257 -7.27 15.44 0.86
CA ASP A 257 -5.92 15.41 0.32
C ASP A 257 -5.34 14.00 0.15
N LEU A 258 -4.60 13.82 -0.94
CA LEU A 258 -3.81 12.62 -1.23
C LEU A 258 -2.41 13.06 -1.68
N TRP A 259 -1.40 12.51 -1.02
CA TRP A 259 0.01 12.62 -1.42
C TRP A 259 0.53 11.26 -1.87
N PHE A 260 1.29 11.28 -2.94
CA PHE A 260 1.97 10.10 -3.47
C PHE A 260 3.36 10.44 -4.00
N ASN A 261 4.29 9.49 -3.91
CA ASN A 261 5.67 9.67 -4.36
C ASN A 261 5.97 8.92 -5.66
N THR A 262 7.16 9.16 -6.17
CA THR A 262 7.71 8.48 -7.33
C THR A 262 9.11 7.96 -7.03
N TYR A 263 9.60 7.02 -7.86
CA TYR A 263 11.02 6.71 -7.94
C TYR A 263 11.64 7.47 -9.12
N GLY A 264 12.47 8.47 -8.83
CA GLY A 264 12.92 9.48 -9.79
C GLY A 264 11.94 10.64 -9.88
N ALA A 265 11.92 11.31 -11.03
CA ALA A 265 11.06 12.46 -11.27
C ALA A 265 9.63 12.03 -11.66
N ILE A 266 8.64 12.87 -11.36
CA ILE A 266 7.26 12.70 -11.81
C ILE A 266 7.01 13.38 -13.17
N ILE A 267 6.33 12.69 -14.08
CA ILE A 267 5.84 13.26 -15.33
C ILE A 267 4.34 13.04 -15.43
N GLU A 268 3.61 14.12 -15.69
CA GLU A 268 2.16 14.15 -15.83
C GLU A 268 1.77 14.15 -17.31
N ILE A 269 0.91 13.22 -17.70
CA ILE A 269 0.52 13.01 -19.11
C ILE A 269 -1.01 13.05 -19.20
N ASP A 270 -1.51 13.98 -20.01
CA ASP A 270 -2.91 14.00 -20.43
C ASP A 270 -3.13 12.99 -21.56
N VAL A 271 -4.01 12.02 -21.30
CA VAL A 271 -4.40 10.99 -22.25
C VAL A 271 -5.76 11.37 -22.82
N GLU A 272 -5.83 11.51 -24.13
CA GLU A 272 -7.07 11.91 -24.84
C GLU A 272 -7.76 10.75 -25.57
N GLN A 273 -7.01 9.69 -25.91
CA GLN A 273 -7.57 8.52 -26.59
C GLN A 273 -6.90 7.22 -26.15
N ASN A 274 -5.68 6.96 -26.63
CA ASN A 274 -4.94 5.74 -26.34
C ASN A 274 -3.51 6.09 -25.97
N TYR A 275 -2.98 5.46 -24.93
CA TYR A 275 -1.61 5.65 -24.50
C TYR A 275 -1.03 4.37 -23.94
N VAL A 276 0.27 4.13 -24.14
CA VAL A 276 0.94 2.90 -23.70
C VAL A 276 2.06 3.29 -22.76
N VAL A 277 2.10 2.65 -21.59
CA VAL A 277 3.11 2.92 -20.56
C VAL A 277 3.65 1.59 -20.06
N ASP A 278 4.97 1.50 -19.84
CA ASP A 278 5.57 0.41 -19.09
C ASP A 278 4.95 0.36 -17.68
N THR A 279 4.51 -0.82 -17.26
CA THR A 279 3.82 -1.02 -15.99
C THR A 279 4.65 -0.63 -14.77
N GLY A 280 5.98 -0.79 -14.83
CA GLY A 280 6.91 -0.40 -13.77
C GLY A 280 7.17 1.11 -13.69
N ASN A 281 6.68 1.87 -14.66
CA ASN A 281 6.77 3.33 -14.69
C ASN A 281 5.45 4.02 -14.33
N ILE A 282 4.35 3.28 -14.14
CA ILE A 282 3.05 3.85 -13.76
C ILE A 282 3.06 4.17 -12.28
N VAL A 283 2.73 5.41 -11.93
CA VAL A 283 2.57 5.85 -10.55
C VAL A 283 1.09 5.88 -10.21
N ALA A 284 0.32 6.67 -10.97
CA ALA A 284 -1.10 6.90 -10.73
C ALA A 284 -1.86 7.15 -12.03
N PHE A 285 -3.17 6.98 -12.01
CA PHE A 285 -4.05 7.43 -13.10
C PHE A 285 -5.49 7.68 -12.64
N THR A 286 -6.20 8.55 -13.35
CA THR A 286 -7.60 8.92 -13.05
C THR A 286 -8.60 7.89 -13.58
N ASP A 287 -9.79 7.84 -12.98
CA ASP A 287 -10.90 6.96 -13.36
C ASP A 287 -11.52 7.17 -14.75
N GLY A 288 -11.24 8.29 -15.43
CA GLY A 288 -11.59 8.49 -16.83
C GLY A 288 -10.83 7.60 -17.83
N LEU A 289 -9.87 6.81 -17.35
CA LEU A 289 -9.08 5.88 -18.15
C LEU A 289 -9.41 4.42 -17.85
N ASP A 290 -9.79 3.71 -18.91
CA ASP A 290 -9.74 2.25 -18.95
C ASP A 290 -8.28 1.81 -19.11
N TYR A 291 -7.94 0.65 -18.52
CA TYR A 291 -6.57 0.13 -18.56
C TYR A 291 -6.56 -1.39 -18.84
N ASN A 292 -5.55 -1.82 -19.60
CA ASN A 292 -5.35 -3.23 -19.95
C ASN A 292 -3.86 -3.58 -19.96
N ILE A 293 -3.46 -4.54 -19.13
CA ILE A 293 -2.08 -5.03 -19.06
C ILE A 293 -1.86 -6.09 -20.13
N THR A 294 -0.94 -5.81 -21.05
CA THR A 294 -0.62 -6.67 -22.18
C THR A 294 0.88 -6.91 -22.28
N LYS A 295 1.29 -8.07 -22.79
CA LYS A 295 2.68 -8.36 -23.10
C LYS A 295 3.15 -7.53 -24.29
N VAL A 296 4.40 -7.07 -24.27
CA VAL A 296 5.00 -6.36 -25.40
C VAL A 296 5.37 -7.36 -26.50
N GLY A 297 4.48 -7.48 -27.49
CA GLY A 297 4.64 -8.36 -28.66
C GLY A 297 4.50 -9.86 -28.34
N GLY A 298 4.94 -10.71 -29.28
CA GLY A 298 4.85 -12.17 -29.14
C GLY A 298 5.91 -12.77 -28.18
N TYR A 299 5.85 -14.08 -27.92
CA TYR A 299 6.79 -14.76 -27.01
C TYR A 299 8.28 -14.53 -27.33
N LYS A 300 8.63 -14.25 -28.59
CA LYS A 300 10.00 -13.93 -28.99
C LYS A 300 10.43 -12.49 -28.67
N SER A 301 9.55 -11.48 -28.75
CA SER A 301 9.93 -10.08 -28.50
C SER A 301 10.13 -9.77 -27.01
N LEU A 302 9.38 -10.43 -26.13
CA LEU A 302 9.52 -10.32 -24.67
C LEU A 302 10.93 -10.64 -24.15
N PHE A 303 11.62 -11.59 -24.80
CA PHE A 303 12.98 -11.97 -24.40
C PHE A 303 14.05 -10.97 -24.86
N PHE A 304 13.78 -10.19 -25.90
CA PHE A 304 14.79 -9.31 -26.52
C PHE A 304 14.58 -7.82 -26.24
N SER A 305 13.36 -7.36 -25.93
CA SER A 305 13.15 -5.94 -25.59
C SER A 305 13.55 -5.60 -24.16
N GLY A 306 13.58 -6.59 -23.25
CA GLY A 306 13.72 -6.35 -21.81
C GLY A 306 12.45 -5.77 -21.16
N GLU A 307 11.44 -5.43 -21.95
CA GLU A 307 10.12 -4.96 -21.50
C GLU A 307 9.17 -6.16 -21.38
N GLY A 308 8.67 -6.43 -20.18
CA GLY A 308 7.79 -7.56 -19.89
C GLY A 308 6.34 -7.28 -20.27
N PHE A 309 5.69 -6.35 -19.58
CA PHE A 309 4.33 -5.94 -19.91
C PHE A 309 4.22 -4.43 -19.96
N VAL A 310 3.19 -3.99 -20.67
CA VAL A 310 2.78 -2.60 -20.76
C VAL A 310 1.32 -2.49 -20.38
N CYS A 311 0.98 -1.37 -19.77
CA CYS A 311 -0.40 -0.96 -19.62
C CYS A 311 -0.82 -0.14 -20.83
N ARG A 312 -1.94 -0.55 -21.46
CA ARG A 312 -2.61 0.21 -22.50
C ARG A 312 -3.78 0.94 -21.87
N PHE A 313 -3.69 2.26 -21.85
CA PHE A 313 -4.77 3.14 -21.44
C PHE A 313 -5.63 3.49 -22.64
N SER A 314 -6.94 3.58 -22.40
CA SER A 314 -7.91 4.13 -23.34
C SER A 314 -8.91 5.04 -22.63
N GLY A 315 -9.39 6.09 -23.30
CA GLY A 315 -10.33 7.07 -22.74
C GLY A 315 -9.69 8.44 -22.58
N LYS A 316 -10.25 9.25 -21.68
CA LYS A 316 -9.79 10.61 -21.40
C LYS A 316 -9.50 10.80 -19.91
N GLY A 317 -8.28 11.20 -19.59
CA GLY A 317 -7.86 11.39 -18.21
C GLY A 317 -6.37 11.64 -18.12
N LYS A 318 -5.79 11.37 -16.95
CA LYS A 318 -4.41 11.69 -16.64
C LYS A 318 -3.67 10.46 -16.12
N VAL A 319 -2.44 10.31 -16.55
CA VAL A 319 -1.49 9.30 -16.05
C VAL A 319 -0.28 10.03 -15.49
N TRP A 320 0.12 9.68 -14.28
CA TRP A 320 1.40 10.07 -13.71
C TRP A 320 2.38 8.91 -13.85
N ILE A 321 3.55 9.21 -14.38
CA ILE A 321 4.64 8.25 -14.55
C ILE A 321 5.88 8.69 -13.78
N GLN A 322 6.77 7.75 -13.56
CA GLN A 322 8.07 7.97 -12.92
C GLN A 322 9.22 7.72 -13.89
N THR A 323 10.35 8.42 -13.73
CA THR A 323 11.51 8.31 -14.64
C THR A 323 12.47 7.18 -14.31
N ARG A 324 12.26 6.47 -13.20
CA ARG A 324 13.02 5.27 -12.81
C ARG A 324 12.05 4.14 -12.46
N SER A 325 12.50 2.91 -12.69
CA SER A 325 11.77 1.71 -12.27
C SER A 325 12.66 0.84 -11.39
N VAL A 326 12.09 0.31 -10.32
CA VAL A 326 12.80 -0.60 -9.40
C VAL A 326 13.31 -1.85 -10.13
N PRO A 327 12.56 -2.49 -11.05
CA PRO A 327 13.08 -3.63 -11.81
C PRO A 327 14.30 -3.29 -12.68
N ALA A 328 14.32 -2.12 -13.34
CA ALA A 328 15.47 -1.71 -14.14
C ALA A 328 16.70 -1.44 -13.26
N PHE A 329 16.52 -0.72 -12.15
CA PHE A 329 17.60 -0.42 -11.20
C PHE A 329 18.17 -1.69 -10.57
N THR A 330 17.31 -2.59 -10.09
CA THR A 330 17.74 -3.84 -9.45
C THR A 330 18.42 -4.78 -10.43
N SER A 331 17.95 -4.86 -11.68
CA SER A 331 18.61 -5.60 -12.77
C SER A 331 20.02 -5.07 -13.06
N TRP A 332 20.17 -3.75 -13.15
CA TRP A 332 21.47 -3.10 -13.35
C TRP A 332 22.41 -3.33 -12.15
N ALA A 333 21.90 -3.13 -10.92
CA ALA A 333 22.66 -3.28 -9.69
C ALA A 333 23.03 -4.75 -9.38
N HIS A 334 22.28 -5.72 -9.92
CA HIS A 334 22.44 -7.14 -9.64
C HIS A 334 23.88 -7.63 -9.83
N TRP A 335 24.56 -7.15 -10.87
CA TRP A 335 25.91 -7.57 -11.23
C TRP A 335 26.99 -7.07 -10.26
N TYR A 336 26.68 -6.03 -9.48
CA TYR A 336 27.60 -5.44 -8.52
C TYR A 336 27.38 -5.94 -7.09
N ARG A 337 26.33 -6.73 -6.84
CA ARG A 337 26.08 -7.29 -5.51
C ARG A 337 27.14 -8.34 -5.17
N PRO A 338 27.60 -8.43 -3.92
CA PRO A 338 28.44 -9.55 -3.49
C PRO A 338 27.74 -10.89 -3.75
N SER A 339 28.36 -11.78 -4.51
CA SER A 339 27.96 -13.18 -4.58
C SER A 339 28.73 -13.97 -3.53
N LYS A 340 28.04 -14.79 -2.73
CA LYS A 340 28.73 -15.88 -2.03
C LYS A 340 29.28 -16.81 -3.11
N ASN A 341 30.61 -16.90 -3.19
CA ASN A 341 31.28 -17.96 -3.93
C ASN A 341 31.02 -19.31 -3.30
#